data_AF-A0A510DU71-F1
#
_entry.id   AF-A0A510DU71-F1
#
_cell.length_a   1.000
_cell.length_b   1.000
_cell.length_c   1.000
_cell.angle_alpha   90.00
_cell.angle_beta   90.00
_cell.angle_gamma   90.00
#
_symmetry.space_group_name_H-M   'P 1'
#
loop_
_entity.id
_entity.type
_entity.pdbx_description
1 polymer ?
#
loop_
_entity_poly.entity_id
_entity_poly.type
_entity_poly.pdbx_seq_one_letter_code
_entity_poly.pdbx_strand_id
1 'polypeptide(L)'
;MIKEPYATLLNTIVEIMKEEFKDDLISIVLYGSVSRGDNRNDSDVDLLIIMNNLPTDSIFKRIRMFETRVEDKLNLDKYWREGYYVSLSPPFSKLQRRQRRFPHFI
;
A
#
# COMPACT_ATOMS: atom_id res chain seq x y z
N MET A 1 13.76 12.17 0.20
CA MET A 1 13.34 11.64 1.51
C MET A 1 11.85 11.87 1.62
N ILE A 2 11.07 10.84 2.00
CA ILE A 2 9.61 10.97 2.15
C ILE A 2 9.34 11.94 3.29
N LYS A 3 8.46 12.91 3.07
CA LYS A 3 8.15 13.97 4.05
C LYS A 3 7.01 13.54 4.97
N GLU A 4 6.97 14.13 6.16
CA GLU A 4 5.80 14.02 7.04
C GLU A 4 4.57 14.70 6.41
N PRO A 5 3.36 14.20 6.67
CA PRO A 5 3.02 13.04 7.50
C PRO A 5 3.08 11.69 6.76
N TYR A 6 3.43 11.67 5.47
CA TYR A 6 3.40 10.45 4.65
C TYR A 6 4.35 9.38 5.18
N ALA A 7 5.52 9.76 5.73
CA ALA A 7 6.43 8.80 6.34
C ALA A 7 5.78 8.08 7.54
N THR A 8 5.12 8.82 8.44
CA THR A 8 4.35 8.24 9.55
C THR A 8 3.23 7.35 9.05
N LEU A 9 2.41 7.83 8.10
CA LEU A 9 1.31 7.05 7.52
C LEU A 9 1.79 5.74 6.90
N LEU A 10 2.86 5.78 6.10
CA LEU A 10 3.42 4.60 5.44
C LEU A 10 3.95 3.57 6.44
N ASN A 11 4.61 4.03 7.51
CA ASN A 11 5.06 3.13 8.58
C ASN A 11 3.88 2.43 9.25
N THR A 12 2.81 3.16 9.58
CA THR A 12 1.59 2.57 10.15
C THR A 12 0.94 1.57 9.19
N ILE A 13 0.86 1.88 7.90
CA ILE A 13 0.36 0.92 6.89
C ILE A 13 1.20 -0.36 6.89
N VAL A 14 2.53 -0.24 6.88
CA VAL A 14 3.44 -1.39 6.87
C VAL A 14 3.29 -2.25 8.12
N GLU A 15 3.12 -1.64 9.30
CA GLU A 15 2.89 -2.35 10.56
C GLU A 15 1.57 -3.12 10.53
N ILE A 16 0.46 -2.47 10.18
CA ILE A 16 -0.85 -3.12 10.07
C ILE A 16 -0.81 -4.28 9.07
N MET A 17 -0.20 -4.06 7.90
CA MET A 17 -0.05 -5.09 6.87
C MET A 17 0.74 -6.30 7.38
N LYS A 18 1.84 -6.08 8.11
CA LYS A 18 2.64 -7.17 8.71
C LYS A 18 1.84 -7.95 9.74
N GLU A 19 1.05 -7.27 10.57
CA GLU A 19 0.23 -7.91 11.61
C GLU A 19 -0.91 -8.73 11.02
N GLU A 20 -1.62 -8.19 10.03
CA GLU A 20 -2.79 -8.81 9.40
C GLU A 20 -2.43 -10.01 8.53
N PHE A 21 -1.33 -9.91 7.79
CA PHE A 21 -1.00 -10.88 6.75
C PHE A 21 0.21 -11.75 7.08
N LYS A 22 1.05 -11.37 8.06
CA LYS A 22 2.16 -12.20 8.56
C LYS A 22 3.00 -12.80 7.42
N ASP A 23 3.17 -14.12 7.41
CA ASP A 23 3.95 -14.86 6.41
C ASP A 23 3.32 -14.84 5.00
N ASP A 24 2.04 -14.45 4.86
CA ASP A 24 1.43 -14.26 3.55
C ASP A 24 1.87 -12.95 2.88
N LEU A 25 2.34 -11.96 3.64
CA LEU A 25 2.90 -10.72 3.10
C LEU A 25 4.35 -10.92 2.65
N ILE A 26 4.61 -10.74 1.36
CA ILE A 26 5.96 -10.92 0.81
C ILE A 26 6.68 -9.59 0.68
N SER A 27 6.00 -8.58 0.12
CA SER A 27 6.59 -7.27 -0.12
C SER A 27 5.52 -6.20 -0.26
N ILE A 28 5.87 -4.98 0.14
CA ILE A 28 5.14 -3.75 -0.17
C ILE A 28 6.10 -2.84 -0.91
N VAL A 29 5.68 -2.30 -2.06
CA VAL A 29 6.50 -1.38 -2.85
C VAL A 29 5.75 -0.08 -3.05
N LEU A 30 6.38 1.02 -2.67
CA LEU A 30 5.86 2.37 -2.84
C LEU A 30 6.24 2.92 -4.24
N TYR A 31 5.24 3.42 -4.95
CA TYR A 31 5.40 4.10 -6.23
C TYR A 31 4.80 5.52 -6.16
N GLY A 32 4.74 6.19 -7.30
CA GLY A 32 4.02 7.46 -7.41
C GLY A 32 4.80 8.69 -6.94
N SER A 33 4.10 9.80 -6.74
CA SER A 33 4.67 11.09 -6.34
C SER A 33 5.29 11.05 -4.94
N VAL A 34 4.71 10.26 -4.03
CA VAL A 34 5.20 10.09 -2.65
C VAL A 34 6.59 9.46 -2.61
N SER A 35 6.89 8.48 -3.46
CA SER A 35 8.23 7.88 -3.52
C SER A 35 9.30 8.86 -4.02
N ARG A 36 8.93 9.79 -4.90
CA ARG A 36 9.83 10.82 -5.44
C ARG A 36 10.05 12.00 -4.50
N GLY A 37 9.15 12.21 -3.53
CA GLY A 37 9.20 13.33 -2.59
C GLY A 37 8.63 14.65 -3.14
N ASP A 38 7.98 14.59 -4.30
CA ASP A 38 7.27 15.70 -4.95
C ASP A 38 5.76 15.69 -4.63
N ASN A 39 5.37 15.00 -3.56
CA ASN A 39 3.99 14.88 -3.15
C ASN A 39 3.43 16.19 -2.59
N ARG A 40 2.18 16.45 -2.95
CA ARG A 40 1.30 17.49 -2.40
C ARG A 40 0.44 16.87 -1.30
N ASN A 41 -0.28 17.69 -0.54
CA ASN A 41 -1.09 17.22 0.58
C ASN A 41 -2.31 16.38 0.14
N ASP A 42 -2.69 16.47 -1.12
CA ASP A 42 -3.75 15.70 -1.80
C ASP A 42 -3.18 14.55 -2.65
N SER A 43 -1.90 14.18 -2.45
CA SER A 43 -1.30 13.10 -3.23
C SER A 43 -1.77 11.72 -2.78
N ASP A 44 -2.08 10.91 -3.78
CA ASP A 44 -2.36 9.48 -3.64
C ASP A 44 -1.13 8.71 -3.15
N VAL A 45 -1.39 7.62 -2.42
CA VAL A 45 -0.37 6.67 -1.98
C VAL A 45 -0.49 5.40 -2.82
N ASP A 46 0.38 5.27 -3.81
CA ASP A 46 0.43 4.13 -4.72
C ASP A 46 1.28 2.99 -4.13
N LEU A 47 0.63 1.89 -3.74
CA LEU A 47 1.27 0.72 -3.13
C LEU A 47 1.07 -0.56 -3.94
N LEU A 48 2.14 -1.16 -4.42
CA LEU A 48 2.09 -2.53 -4.92
C LEU A 48 2.28 -3.51 -3.76
N ILE A 49 1.25 -4.31 -3.51
CA ILE A 49 1.28 -5.34 -2.47
C ILE A 49 1.47 -6.70 -3.11
N ILE A 50 2.53 -7.41 -2.69
CA ILE A 50 2.87 -8.76 -3.14
C ILE A 50 2.63 -9.73 -2.00
N MET A 51 1.78 -10.73 -2.25
CA MET A 51 1.40 -11.74 -1.26
C MET A 51 1.48 -13.15 -1.82
N ASN A 52 1.67 -14.14 -0.93
CA ASN A 52 1.66 -15.56 -1.25
C ASN A 52 0.25 -15.99 -1.69
N ASN A 53 -0.74 -15.62 -0.88
CA ASN A 53 -2.14 -15.97 -1.08
C ASN A 53 -2.98 -14.71 -1.28
N LEU A 54 -3.66 -14.64 -2.43
CA LEU A 54 -4.61 -13.58 -2.77
C LEU A 54 -5.85 -14.21 -3.42
N PRO A 55 -7.06 -13.69 -3.14
CA PRO A 55 -8.27 -14.07 -3.89
C PRO A 55 -8.04 -13.97 -5.39
N THR A 56 -8.09 -15.08 -6.13
CA THR A 56 -7.74 -15.11 -7.57
C THR A 56 -8.93 -14.81 -8.48
N ASP A 57 -10.13 -14.88 -7.94
CA ASP A 57 -11.41 -14.87 -8.62
C ASP A 57 -12.04 -13.49 -8.74
N SER A 58 -11.62 -12.51 -7.92
CA SER A 58 -12.23 -11.18 -7.93
C SER A 58 -11.29 -10.08 -7.42
N ILE A 59 -11.13 -9.04 -8.24
CA ILE A 59 -10.44 -7.80 -7.82
C ILE A 59 -11.17 -7.10 -6.68
N PHE A 60 -12.51 -7.10 -6.69
CA PHE A 60 -13.34 -6.52 -5.63
C PHE A 60 -13.10 -7.20 -4.28
N LYS A 61 -12.89 -8.53 -4.24
CA LYS A 61 -12.55 -9.22 -3.00
C LYS A 61 -11.21 -8.78 -2.43
N ARG A 62 -10.23 -8.44 -3.28
CA ARG A 62 -8.92 -7.94 -2.84
C ARG A 62 -9.01 -6.54 -2.28
N ILE A 63 -9.73 -5.66 -2.98
CA ILE A 63 -10.01 -4.28 -2.53
C ILE A 63 -10.71 -4.32 -1.17
N ARG A 64 -11.83 -5.06 -1.06
CA ARG A 64 -12.56 -5.18 0.20
C ARG A 64 -11.74 -5.78 1.33
N MET A 65 -10.89 -6.77 1.05
CA MET A 65 -9.97 -7.33 2.04
C MET A 65 -9.01 -6.26 2.57
N PHE A 66 -8.48 -5.41 1.69
CA PHE A 66 -7.58 -4.33 2.10
C PHE A 66 -8.30 -3.24 2.88
N GLU A 67 -9.44 -2.76 2.37
CA GLU A 67 -10.27 -1.78 3.07
C GLU A 67 -10.56 -2.24 4.51
N THR A 68 -11.13 -3.45 4.64
CA THR A 68 -11.61 -3.96 5.95
C THR A 68 -10.51 -4.36 6.92
N ARG A 69 -9.32 -4.76 6.45
CA ARG A 69 -8.23 -5.23 7.32
C ARG A 69 -7.18 -4.18 7.59
N VAL A 70 -7.03 -3.21 6.68
CA VAL A 70 -5.93 -2.24 6.69
C VAL A 70 -6.47 -0.84 6.80
N GLU A 71 -7.30 -0.41 5.85
CA GLU A 71 -7.75 0.99 5.77
C GLU A 71 -8.63 1.38 6.96
N ASP A 72 -9.56 0.52 7.37
CA ASP A 72 -10.43 0.73 8.55
C ASP A 72 -9.65 0.89 9.86
N LYS A 73 -8.39 0.46 9.90
CA LYS A 73 -7.50 0.59 11.06
C LYS A 73 -6.66 1.86 11.02
N LEU A 74 -6.65 2.58 9.90
CA LEU A 74 -5.94 3.83 9.76
C LEU A 74 -6.81 4.98 10.28
N ASN A 75 -6.19 5.92 10.98
CA ASN A 75 -6.84 7.17 11.37
C ASN A 75 -6.73 8.20 10.24
N LEU A 76 -7.34 7.94 9.08
CA LEU A 76 -7.30 8.85 7.93
C LEU A 76 -7.98 10.20 8.24
N ASP A 77 -8.98 10.21 9.12
CA ASP A 77 -9.65 11.42 9.61
C ASP A 77 -8.69 12.40 10.30
N LYS A 78 -7.65 11.90 10.97
CA LYS A 78 -6.59 12.76 11.52
C LYS A 78 -5.91 13.54 10.39
N TYR A 79 -5.46 12.85 9.35
CA TYR A 79 -4.75 13.47 8.22
C TYR A 79 -5.66 14.42 7.46
N TRP A 80 -6.93 14.07 7.27
CA TRP A 80 -7.93 14.95 6.66
C TRP A 80 -8.06 16.28 7.41
N ARG A 81 -8.16 16.24 8.74
CA ARG A 81 -8.22 17.45 9.58
C ARG A 81 -6.95 18.29 9.53
N GLU A 82 -5.80 17.67 9.26
CA GLU A 82 -4.52 18.32 9.05
C GLU A 82 -4.33 18.84 7.61
N GLY A 83 -5.35 18.70 6.75
CA GLY A 83 -5.35 19.18 5.36
C GLY A 83 -4.72 18.20 4.36
N TYR A 84 -4.58 16.93 4.74
CA TYR A 84 -4.08 15.86 3.89
C TYR A 84 -5.21 14.95 3.42
N TYR A 85 -5.43 14.93 2.11
CA TYR A 85 -6.52 14.21 1.46
C TYR A 85 -5.96 12.96 0.78
N VAL A 86 -5.60 11.98 1.58
CA VAL A 86 -4.91 10.78 1.09
C VAL A 86 -5.91 9.77 0.54
N SER A 87 -5.71 9.33 -0.70
CA SER A 87 -6.33 8.11 -1.24
C SER A 87 -5.35 6.95 -1.20
N LEU A 88 -5.83 5.77 -0.81
CA LEU A 88 -5.09 4.52 -0.91
C LEU A 88 -5.61 3.72 -2.11
N SER A 89 -4.75 3.53 -3.11
CA SER A 89 -5.10 2.74 -4.29
C SER A 89 -4.11 1.60 -4.47
N PRO A 90 -4.18 0.51 -3.68
CA PRO A 90 -3.20 -0.55 -3.77
C PRO A 90 -3.50 -1.52 -4.93
N PRO A 91 -2.69 -1.57 -6.00
CA PRO A 91 -2.66 -2.72 -6.88
C PRO A 91 -2.14 -3.97 -6.13
N PHE A 92 -2.89 -5.07 -6.24
CA PHE A 92 -2.51 -6.38 -5.68
C PHE A 92 -1.92 -7.29 -6.74
N SER A 93 -0.67 -7.71 -6.55
CA SER A 93 -0.03 -8.75 -7.36
C SER A 93 0.14 -10.03 -6.54
N LYS A 94 -0.29 -11.17 -7.08
CA LYS A 94 0.03 -12.48 -6.50
C LYS A 94 1.45 -12.84 -6.91
N LEU A 95 2.28 -13.29 -5.95
CA LEU A 95 3.53 -13.94 -6.32
C LEU A 95 3.21 -15.29 -6.97
N GLN A 96 3.06 -15.31 -8.29
CA GLN A 96 3.25 -16.55 -9.03
C GLN A 96 4.76 -16.82 -9.01
N ARG A 97 5.20 -17.98 -8.51
CA ARG A 97 6.52 -18.53 -8.83
C ARG A 97 6.56 -18.86 -10.33
N ARG A 98 6.62 -17.81 -11.16
CA ARG A 98 6.97 -17.88 -12.57
C ARG A 98 8.29 -17.14 -12.69
N GLN A 99 9.35 -17.90 -13.00
CA GLN A 99 10.57 -17.35 -13.57
C GLN A 99 10.23 -16.56 -14.83
N ARG A 100 9.87 -15.28 -14.72
CA ARG A 100 9.78 -14.37 -15.85
C ARG A 100 10.13 -12.97 -15.39
N ARG A 101 11.42 -12.66 -15.56
CA ARG A 101 12.05 -11.35 -15.74
C ARG A 101 11.15 -10.15 -15.44
N PHE A 102 11.28 -9.61 -14.23
CA PHE A 102 11.20 -8.17 -14.08
C PHE A 102 12.46 -7.58 -14.74
N PRO A 103 12.36 -6.63 -15.69
CA PRO A 103 13.55 -5.92 -16.15
C PRO A 103 14.18 -5.24 -14.93
N HIS A 104 15.47 -5.51 -14.73
CA HIS A 104 16.26 -4.78 -13.75
C HIS A 104 16.18 -3.29 -14.10
N PHE A 105 15.57 -2.50 -13.23
CA PHE A 105 15.87 -1.08 -13.16
C PHE A 105 16.97 -0.93 -12.12
N ILE A 106 18.13 -0.52 -12.62
CA ILE A 106 19.36 -0.19 -11.89
C ILE A 106 19.09 1.07 -11.06
#